data_AF-A0AB32XD25-F1
#
_entry.id   AF-A0AB32XD25-F1
#
_cell.length_a   1.000
_cell.length_b   1.000
_cell.length_c   1.000
_cell.angle_alpha   90.00
_cell.angle_beta   90.00
_cell.angle_gamma   90.00
#
_symmetry.space_group_name_H-M   'P 1'
#
loop_
_entity.id
_entity.type
_entity.pdbx_description
1 polymer ?
#
loop_
_entity_poly.entity_id
_entity_poly.type
_entity_poly.pdbx_seq_one_letter_code
_entity_poly.pdbx_strand_id
1 'polypeptide(L)' 'MKEYKILTEHPSKAEDLMNEMASKGWEVIAVNYWMNWKVCLVITFVRDKQ' A
#
# COMPACT_ATOMS: atom_id res chain seq x y z
N MET A 1 16.30 10.63 2.36
CA MET A 1 16.19 9.97 1.02
C MET A 1 14.83 9.28 0.99
N LYS A 2 14.05 9.29 -0.11
CA LYS A 2 12.72 8.63 -0.09
C LYS A 2 12.85 7.11 -0.26
N GLU A 3 12.12 6.36 0.55
CA GLU A 3 11.97 4.90 0.43
C GLU A 3 10.57 4.59 -0.09
N TYR A 4 10.47 3.67 -1.04
CA TYR A 4 9.21 3.25 -1.66
C TYR A 4 8.95 1.78 -1.42
N LYS A 5 7.67 1.43 -1.23
CA LYS A 5 7.24 0.04 -1.10
C LYS A 5 5.91 -0.17 -1.84
N ILE A 6 5.79 -1.29 -2.54
CA ILE A 6 4.56 -1.68 -3.21
C ILE A 6 4.06 -2.96 -2.57
N LEU A 7 2.81 -2.97 -2.12
CA LEU A 7 2.15 -4.14 -1.55
C LEU A 7 0.83 -4.38 -2.27
N THR A 8 0.37 -5.63 -2.24
CA THR A 8 -0.90 -6.01 -2.84
C THR A 8 -1.78 -6.73 -1.83
N GLU A 9 -3.06 -6.37 -1.77
CA GLU A 9 -3.99 -7.00 -0.84
C GLU A 9 -5.43 -7.02 -1.39
N HIS A 10 -6.27 -7.93 -0.92
CA HIS A 10 -7.68 -7.95 -1.25
C HIS A 10 -8.37 -6.64 -0.79
N PRO A 11 -9.34 -6.07 -1.54
CA PRO A 11 -9.97 -4.81 -1.16
C PRO A 11 -10.56 -4.79 0.25
N SER A 12 -11.09 -5.93 0.73
CA SER A 12 -11.67 -6.04 2.07
C SER A 12 -10.66 -5.98 3.23
N LYS A 13 -9.36 -6.09 2.96
CA LYS A 13 -8.27 -6.03 3.96
C LYS A 13 -7.32 -4.87 3.72
N ALA A 14 -7.59 -4.06 2.70
CA ALA A 14 -6.68 -3.00 2.27
C ALA A 14 -6.58 -1.89 3.32
N GLU A 15 -7.68 -1.57 4.00
CA GLU A 15 -7.70 -0.59 5.08
C GLU A 15 -6.79 -1.01 6.25
N ASP A 16 -6.88 -2.28 6.68
CA ASP A 16 -6.02 -2.82 7.73
C ASP A 16 -4.54 -2.72 7.37
N LEU A 17 -4.19 -3.08 6.13
CA LEU A 17 -2.82 -2.95 5.62
C LEU A 17 -2.34 -1.49 5.58
N MET A 18 -3.19 -0.57 5.12
CA MET A 18 -2.85 0.86 5.07
C MET A 18 -2.64 1.42 6.47
N ASN A 19 -3.50 1.06 7.43
CA ASN A 19 -3.38 1.46 8.83
C ASN A 19 -2.11 0.91 9.48
N GLU A 20 -1.78 -0.38 9.24
CA GLU A 20 -0.54 -0.99 9.71
C GLU A 20 0.68 -0.24 9.15
N MET A 21 0.67 0.11 7.86
CA MET A 21 1.75 0.83 7.21
C MET A 21 1.88 2.27 7.73
N ALA A 22 0.75 2.95 7.95
CA ALA A 22 0.72 4.29 8.55
C ALA A 22 1.34 4.29 9.96
N SER A 23 1.08 3.26 10.77
CA SER A 23 1.70 3.11 12.11
C SER A 23 3.22 3.00 12.07
N LYS A 24 3.78 2.59 10.92
CA LYS A 24 5.22 2.45 10.65
C LYS A 24 5.82 3.66 9.92
N GLY A 25 5.07 4.75 9.81
CA GLY A 25 5.49 6.00 9.16
C GLY A 25 5.46 5.96 7.64
N TRP A 26 4.66 5.08 7.04
CA TRP A 26 4.48 5.04 5.58
C TRP A 26 3.22 5.81 5.16
N GLU A 27 3.33 6.51 4.04
CA GLU A 27 2.23 7.26 3.42
C GLU A 27 1.81 6.60 2.10
N VAL A 28 0.50 6.51 1.86
CA VAL A 28 -0.03 5.98 0.58
C VAL A 28 0.07 7.07 -0.49
N ILE A 29 0.69 6.76 -1.62
CA ILE A 29 0.81 7.68 -2.77
C ILE A 29 0.04 7.21 -4.00
N ALA A 30 -0.30 5.93 -4.10
CA ALA A 30 -1.12 5.41 -5.18
C ALA A 30 -1.85 4.14 -4.76
N VAL A 31 -3.06 3.94 -5.28
CA VAL A 31 -3.86 2.73 -5.13
C VAL A 31 -4.41 2.38 -6.51
N ASN A 32 -4.07 1.21 -7.03
CA ASN A 32 -4.54 0.74 -8.34
C ASN A 32 -5.36 -0.53 -8.16
N TYR A 33 -6.54 -0.57 -8.79
CA TYR A 33 -7.40 -1.74 -8.77
C TYR A 33 -6.97 -2.74 -9.85
N TRP A 34 -6.74 -3.99 -9.47
CA TRP A 34 -6.32 -5.06 -10.39
C TRP A 34 -7.35 -6.20 -10.38
N MET A 35 -7.88 -6.54 -11.56
CA MET A 35 -8.96 -7.53 -11.72
C MET A 35 -8.67 -8.69 -12.67
N ASN A 36 -7.50 -8.76 -13.32
CA ASN A 36 -7.31 -9.73 -14.40
C ASN A 36 -7.33 -11.20 -13.93
N TRP A 37 -6.52 -11.54 -12.92
CA TRP A 37 -6.36 -12.94 -12.45
C TRP A 37 -6.71 -13.14 -10.98
N LYS A 38 -6.67 -12.05 -10.21
CA LYS A 38 -7.00 -11.98 -8.79
C LYS A 38 -7.52 -10.58 -8.54
N VAL A 39 -8.64 -10.47 -7.81
CA VAL A 39 -9.14 -9.17 -7.34
C VAL A 39 -8.24 -8.71 -6.21
N CYS A 40 -7.46 -7.66 -6.44
CA CYS A 40 -6.63 -7.02 -5.42
C CYS A 40 -6.40 -5.54 -5.71
N LEU A 41 -6.00 -4.81 -4.68
CA LEU A 41 -5.42 -3.49 -4.79
C LEU A 41 -3.91 -3.60 -4.80
N VAL A 42 -3.26 -2.84 -5.69
CA VAL A 42 -1.82 -2.58 -5.67
C VAL A 42 -1.62 -1.21 -5.03
N ILE A 43 -1.02 -1.18 -3.85
CA ILE A 43 -0.87 0.01 -3.01
C ILE A 43 0.60 0.40 -2.97
N THR A 44 0.90 1.63 -3.35
CA THR A 44 2.25 2.21 -3.32
C THR A 44 2.38 3.11 -2.11
N PHE A 45 3.41 2.85 -1.31
CA PHE A 45 3.76 3.59 -0.12
C PHE A 45 5.08 4.33 -0.29
N VAL A 46 5.22 5.47 0.38
CA VAL A 46 6.47 6.22 0.52
C VAL A 46 6.76 6.52 1.99
N ARG A 47 8.03 6.61 2.37
CA ARG A 47 8.45 7.22 3.63
C ARG A 47 9.78 7.93 3.48
N ASP A 48 10.09 8.86 4.37
CA ASP A 48 11.42 9.42 4.47
C ASP A 48 12.36 8.45 5.19
N LYS A 49 13.48 8.13 4.54
CA LYS A 49 14.58 7.37 5.12
C LYS A 49 15.30 8.29 6.10
N GLN A 50 15.11 8.01 7.39
CA GLN A 50 15.87 8.59 8.51
C GLN A 50 17.35 8.19 8.40
#